data_AF-M1BRB6-F1
#
_entry.id   AF-M1BRB6-F1
#
_cell.length_a   1.000
_cell.length_b   1.000
_cell.length_c   1.000
_cell.angle_alpha   90.00
_cell.angle_beta   90.00
_cell.angle_gamma   90.00
#
_symmetry.space_group_name_H-M   'P 1'
#
loop_
_entity.id
_entity.type
_entity.pdbx_description
1 polymer ?
#
loop_
_entity_poly.entity_id
_entity_poly.type
_entity_poly.pdbx_seq_one_letter_code
_entity_poly.pdbx_strand_id
1 'polypeptide(L)'
;MAISTGFAFSCRPHFPLSQSMRKVFMSCSAAIEAIEEIDSGNEPAEWKRFNSKELGISSSMIARPTRVVLNGLKSKGFEVYLVGGCVRDLLLKRTPKDFDIITTAELKEVRRTFSHCEIVGRRFPICHVHVDDEVVEVSSFHTSGIRPVRNLGLSFEKPVDCDEKDHFRWRNCLRRDFTINGLMFDPYSKLIYDYMGGVDDIRKAKVCILSLMRCNC
;
A
#
# COMPACT_ATOMS: atom_id res chain seq x y z
N MET A 1 -60.27 10.60 -10.00
CA MET A 1 -59.12 9.74 -9.65
C MET A 1 -58.24 9.63 -10.88
N ALA A 2 -57.16 10.42 -10.90
CA ALA A 2 -56.13 10.38 -11.95
C ALA A 2 -54.94 9.59 -11.39
N ILE A 3 -54.46 8.60 -12.12
CA ILE A 3 -53.27 7.81 -11.76
C ILE A 3 -52.17 8.20 -12.74
N SER A 4 -51.07 8.64 -12.16
CA SER A 4 -49.90 9.23 -12.81
C SER A 4 -48.83 8.16 -13.09
N THR A 5 -48.18 8.33 -14.24
CA THR A 5 -46.74 8.08 -14.55
C THR A 5 -46.17 6.66 -14.50
N GLY A 6 -45.85 6.14 -15.70
CA GLY A 6 -44.82 5.14 -15.94
C GLY A 6 -44.08 5.46 -17.25
N PHE A 7 -42.97 6.20 -17.16
CA PHE A 7 -42.04 6.42 -18.28
C PHE A 7 -40.86 5.46 -18.13
N ALA A 8 -40.76 4.48 -19.02
CA ALA A 8 -39.57 3.65 -19.19
C ALA A 8 -38.82 4.12 -20.45
N PHE A 9 -37.72 4.85 -20.27
CA PHE A 9 -36.81 5.18 -21.36
C PHE A 9 -35.77 4.08 -21.52
N SER A 10 -35.91 3.33 -22.62
CA SER A 10 -34.87 2.48 -23.20
C SER A 10 -33.93 3.35 -24.04
N CYS A 11 -32.66 3.46 -23.64
CA CYS A 11 -31.59 3.95 -24.50
C CYS A 11 -30.35 3.09 -24.32
N ARG A 12 -30.12 2.18 -25.27
CA ARG A 12 -28.81 1.56 -25.51
C ARG A 12 -27.89 2.59 -26.18
N PRO A 13 -26.60 2.65 -25.83
CA PRO A 13 -25.57 3.00 -26.79
C PRO A 13 -24.77 1.76 -27.16
N HIS A 14 -24.90 1.37 -28.43
CA HIS A 14 -23.92 0.56 -29.14
C HIS A 14 -22.61 1.37 -29.24
N PHE A 15 -21.50 0.81 -28.75
CA PHE A 15 -20.17 1.20 -29.20
C PHE A 15 -19.44 -0.06 -29.71
N PRO A 16 -18.94 -0.08 -30.96
CA PRO A 16 -18.26 -1.24 -31.51
C PRO A 16 -16.82 -1.31 -30.98
N LEU A 17 -16.51 -2.37 -30.22
CA LEU A 17 -15.13 -2.69 -29.82
C LEU A 17 -14.37 -3.21 -31.05
N SER A 18 -13.28 -2.51 -31.39
CA SER A 18 -12.38 -2.89 -32.47
C SER A 18 -11.65 -4.21 -32.15
N GLN A 19 -11.36 -4.97 -33.21
CA GLN A 19 -10.93 -6.36 -33.17
C GLN A 19 -9.48 -6.58 -32.68
N SER A 20 -8.85 -5.58 -32.05
CA SER A 20 -7.45 -5.64 -31.57
C SER A 20 -7.32 -5.78 -30.05
N MET A 21 -8.39 -6.18 -29.35
CA MET A 21 -8.41 -6.39 -27.90
C MET A 21 -8.76 -7.83 -27.49
N ARG A 22 -8.50 -8.80 -28.38
CA ARG A 22 -8.71 -10.24 -28.11
C ARG A 22 -7.42 -11.07 -28.01
N LYS A 23 -6.24 -10.44 -28.06
CA LYS A 23 -4.95 -11.16 -28.03
C LYS A 23 -4.10 -11.02 -26.76
N VAL A 24 -4.57 -10.28 -25.75
CA VAL A 24 -3.87 -10.21 -24.43
C VAL A 24 -4.52 -11.11 -23.38
N PHE A 25 -5.68 -11.72 -23.69
CA PHE A 25 -6.42 -12.57 -22.73
C PHE A 25 -6.00 -14.05 -22.73
N MET A 26 -4.93 -14.42 -23.43
CA MET A 26 -4.53 -15.82 -23.67
C MET A 26 -3.03 -16.05 -23.39
N SER A 27 -2.52 -15.59 -22.24
CA SER A 27 -1.18 -16.01 -21.76
C SER A 27 -0.98 -16.01 -20.24
N CYS A 28 -2.02 -15.88 -19.41
CA CYS A 28 -1.88 -16.05 -17.95
C CYS A 28 -2.84 -17.09 -17.38
N SER A 29 -3.31 -18.05 -18.18
CA SER A 29 -4.20 -19.12 -17.71
C SER A 29 -3.46 -20.36 -17.17
N ALA A 30 -2.12 -20.37 -17.18
CA ALA A 30 -1.33 -21.56 -16.82
C ALA A 30 -0.65 -21.49 -15.44
N ALA A 31 -0.93 -20.48 -14.62
CA ALA A 31 -0.32 -20.35 -13.29
C ALA A 31 -1.34 -20.16 -12.14
N ILE A 32 -2.63 -20.42 -12.39
CA ILE A 32 -3.70 -20.18 -11.41
C ILE A 32 -4.30 -21.49 -10.85
N GLU A 33 -3.99 -22.65 -11.42
CA GLU A 33 -4.50 -23.93 -10.91
C GLU A 33 -3.46 -24.66 -10.05
N ALA A 34 -3.33 -24.20 -8.81
CA ALA A 34 -3.02 -25.04 -7.66
C ALA A 34 -3.26 -24.20 -6.41
N ILE A 35 -4.35 -24.48 -5.70
CA ILE A 35 -4.56 -24.46 -4.25
C ILE A 35 -6.09 -24.59 -4.07
N GLU A 36 -6.55 -25.83 -4.01
CA GLU A 36 -7.85 -26.17 -3.45
C GLU A 36 -7.71 -26.39 -1.93
N GLU A 37 -8.76 -25.96 -1.23
CA GLU A 37 -9.18 -26.19 0.17
C GLU A 37 -8.31 -25.66 1.33
N ILE A 38 -8.93 -24.79 2.15
CA ILE A 38 -9.37 -25.09 3.52
C ILE A 38 -10.39 -24.02 3.96
N ASP A 39 -11.57 -24.47 4.40
CA ASP A 39 -12.54 -23.72 5.21
C ASP A 39 -12.35 -24.06 6.71
N SER A 40 -12.83 -23.17 7.58
CA SER A 40 -12.98 -23.23 9.04
C SER A 40 -11.77 -22.80 9.91
N GLY A 41 -11.99 -21.76 10.72
CA GLY A 41 -11.11 -21.36 11.81
C GLY A 41 -10.97 -19.86 11.95
N ASN A 42 -11.60 -19.27 12.97
CA ASN A 42 -11.41 -17.88 13.39
C ASN A 42 -10.03 -17.73 14.05
N GLU A 43 -8.96 -17.95 13.29
CA GLU A 43 -7.59 -17.66 13.73
C GLU A 43 -7.26 -16.21 13.38
N PRO A 44 -6.60 -15.45 14.29
CA PRO A 44 -6.13 -14.11 13.95
C PRO A 44 -5.20 -14.25 12.75
N ALA A 45 -5.60 -13.68 11.61
CA ALA A 45 -4.88 -13.82 10.35
C ALA A 45 -3.39 -13.52 10.58
N GLU A 46 -2.56 -14.56 10.49
CA GLU A 46 -1.12 -14.42 10.58
C GLU A 46 -0.68 -13.47 9.47
N TRP A 47 0.04 -12.43 9.85
CA TRP A 47 0.55 -11.44 8.90
C TRP A 47 1.58 -12.10 7.99
N LYS A 48 1.63 -11.69 6.73
CA LYS A 48 2.39 -12.39 5.69
C LYS A 48 3.55 -11.54 5.19
N ARG A 49 4.64 -12.20 4.82
CA ARG A 49 5.75 -11.63 4.05
C ARG A 49 5.76 -12.29 2.67
N PHE A 50 5.85 -11.49 1.62
CA PHE A 50 5.93 -11.98 0.25
C PHE A 50 7.26 -11.57 -0.39
N ASN A 51 7.79 -12.43 -1.26
CA ASN A 51 8.89 -12.00 -2.12
C ASN A 51 8.33 -11.07 -3.20
N SER A 52 8.95 -9.90 -3.38
CA SER A 52 8.54 -8.94 -4.41
C SER A 52 8.54 -9.53 -5.82
N LYS A 53 9.46 -10.43 -6.15
CA LYS A 53 9.51 -11.08 -7.48
C LYS A 53 8.31 -12.00 -7.73
N GLU A 54 7.87 -12.74 -6.71
CA GLU A 54 6.68 -13.61 -6.80
C GLU A 54 5.42 -12.79 -7.09
N LEU A 55 5.37 -11.57 -6.59
CA LEU A 55 4.29 -10.61 -6.85
C LEU A 55 4.54 -9.72 -8.07
N GLY A 56 5.57 -9.99 -8.87
CA GLY A 56 5.87 -9.28 -10.11
C GLY A 56 6.44 -7.87 -9.94
N ILE A 57 6.92 -7.53 -8.74
CA ILE A 57 7.54 -6.24 -8.43
C ILE A 57 9.06 -6.34 -8.60
N SER A 58 9.62 -5.36 -9.31
CA SER A 58 11.06 -5.22 -9.53
C SER A 58 11.51 -3.80 -9.19
N SER A 59 12.73 -3.65 -8.67
CA SER A 59 13.33 -2.34 -8.34
C SER A 59 13.46 -1.41 -9.56
N SER A 60 13.40 -1.96 -10.78
CA SER A 60 13.33 -1.20 -12.04
C SER A 60 12.05 -0.39 -12.19
N MET A 61 10.95 -0.80 -11.55
CA MET A 61 9.66 -0.12 -11.58
C MET A 61 9.60 1.11 -10.67
N ILE A 62 10.61 1.31 -9.82
CA ILE A 62 10.71 2.47 -8.92
C ILE A 62 11.25 3.65 -9.74
N ALA A 63 10.69 4.85 -9.59
CA ALA A 63 11.20 6.02 -10.29
C ALA A 63 12.64 6.38 -9.85
N ARG A 64 13.40 7.00 -10.75
CA ARG A 64 14.79 7.42 -10.47
C ARG A 64 14.86 8.37 -9.26
N PRO A 65 14.04 9.44 -9.15
CA PRO A 65 14.00 10.32 -7.98
C PRO A 65 13.84 9.54 -6.67
N THR A 66 12.88 8.63 -6.63
CA THR A 66 12.61 7.78 -5.47
C THR A 66 13.81 6.89 -5.11
N ARG A 67 14.49 6.29 -6.10
CA ARG A 67 15.71 5.50 -5.84
C ARG A 67 16.83 6.34 -5.24
N VAL A 68 17.00 7.59 -5.67
CA VAL A 68 18.01 8.50 -5.09
C VAL A 68 17.74 8.72 -3.61
N VAL A 69 16.48 9.01 -3.25
CA VAL A 69 16.09 9.22 -1.84
C VAL A 69 16.23 7.95 -1.01
N LEU A 70 15.76 6.81 -1.54
CA LEU A 70 15.91 5.51 -0.89
C LEU A 70 17.39 5.20 -0.61
N ASN A 71 18.27 5.38 -1.60
CA ASN A 71 19.69 5.08 -1.48
C ASN A 71 20.38 6.05 -0.51
N GLY A 72 20.04 7.34 -0.57
CA GLY A 72 20.58 8.35 0.32
C GLY A 72 20.31 8.03 1.79
N LEU A 73 19.07 7.70 2.14
CA LEU A 73 18.70 7.29 3.50
C LEU A 73 19.32 5.95 3.89
N LYS A 74 19.31 4.95 3.00
CA LYS A 74 19.89 3.63 3.29
C LYS A 74 21.39 3.72 3.54
N SER A 75 22.11 4.58 2.81
CA SER A 75 23.56 4.81 2.99
C SER A 75 23.92 5.39 4.37
N LYS A 76 22.96 6.04 5.03
CA LYS A 76 23.09 6.58 6.40
C LYS A 76 22.69 5.56 7.48
N GLY A 77 22.30 4.35 7.10
CA GLY A 77 21.90 3.29 8.02
C GLY A 77 20.41 3.31 8.41
N PHE A 78 19.59 4.13 7.77
CA PHE A 78 18.15 4.15 8.04
C PHE A 78 17.41 3.05 7.28
N GLU A 79 16.35 2.51 7.88
CA GLU A 79 15.42 1.64 7.17
C GLU A 79 14.45 2.51 6.37
N VAL A 80 14.09 2.03 5.19
CA VAL A 80 13.20 2.73 4.26
C VAL A 80 12.24 1.75 3.61
N TYR A 81 10.99 2.18 3.44
CA TYR A 81 9.94 1.36 2.86
C TYR A 81 9.09 2.23 1.92
N LEU A 82 8.72 1.67 0.78
CA LEU A 82 7.64 2.21 -0.05
C LEU A 82 6.31 1.78 0.54
N VAL A 83 5.33 2.68 0.56
CA VAL A 83 4.04 2.43 1.23
C VAL A 83 2.85 2.98 0.46
N GLY A 84 1.65 2.54 0.80
CA GLY A 84 0.42 3.17 0.30
C GLY A 84 0.10 2.86 -1.15
N GLY A 85 -0.38 3.88 -1.87
CA GLY A 85 -0.89 3.74 -3.23
C GLY A 85 0.16 3.20 -4.20
N CYS A 86 1.43 3.58 -4.02
CA CYS A 86 2.49 3.13 -4.90
C CYS A 86 2.71 1.61 -4.86
N VAL A 87 2.65 0.98 -3.69
CA VAL A 87 2.81 -0.48 -3.55
C VAL A 87 1.62 -1.21 -4.16
N ARG A 88 0.39 -0.73 -3.89
CA ARG A 88 -0.83 -1.25 -4.51
C ARG A 88 -0.77 -1.19 -6.03
N ASP A 89 -0.37 -0.05 -6.58
CA ASP A 89 -0.34 0.16 -8.03
C ASP A 89 0.72 -0.73 -8.69
N LEU A 90 1.89 -0.91 -8.06
CA LEU A 90 2.90 -1.87 -8.50
C LEU A 90 2.37 -3.32 -8.51
N LEU A 91 1.65 -3.75 -7.47
CA LEU A 91 1.04 -5.08 -7.41
C LEU A 91 -0.02 -5.29 -8.51
N LEU A 92 -0.73 -4.23 -8.88
CA LEU A 92 -1.69 -4.22 -9.99
C LEU A 92 -1.02 -4.06 -11.37
N LYS A 93 0.32 -4.08 -11.43
CA LYS A 93 1.12 -3.87 -12.66
C LYS A 93 0.81 -2.52 -13.34
N ARG A 94 0.50 -1.50 -12.54
CA ARG A 94 0.27 -0.12 -12.98
C ARG A 94 1.46 0.75 -12.59
N THR A 95 1.67 1.83 -13.33
CA THR A 95 2.66 2.84 -12.96
C THR A 95 2.12 3.70 -11.82
N PRO A 96 2.79 3.76 -10.65
CA PRO A 96 2.42 4.68 -9.58
C PRO A 96 2.47 6.14 -10.04
N LYS A 97 1.56 6.97 -9.53
CA LYS A 97 1.57 8.42 -9.79
C LYS A 97 2.63 9.13 -8.95
N ASP A 98 2.76 8.68 -7.72
CA ASP A 98 3.61 9.17 -6.66
C ASP A 98 4.24 7.98 -5.92
N PHE A 99 5.37 8.21 -5.25
CA PHE A 99 6.03 7.22 -4.40
C PHE A 99 6.20 7.79 -3.01
N ASP A 100 5.52 7.19 -2.04
CA ASP A 100 5.64 7.53 -0.63
C ASP A 100 6.70 6.68 0.04
N ILE A 101 7.67 7.33 0.67
CA ILE A 101 8.69 6.66 1.49
C ILE A 101 8.34 6.85 2.97
N ILE A 102 8.43 5.78 3.74
CA ILE A 102 8.52 5.87 5.20
C ILE A 102 9.88 5.37 5.68
N THR A 103 10.45 6.05 6.68
CA THR A 103 11.79 5.76 7.20
C THR A 103 11.87 5.78 8.72
N THR A 104 12.88 5.10 9.25
CA THR A 104 13.28 5.22 10.67
C THR A 104 13.98 6.53 10.98
N ALA A 105 14.50 7.26 9.99
CA ALA A 105 15.06 8.60 10.21
C ALA A 105 14.01 9.56 10.77
N GLU A 106 14.39 10.45 11.68
CA GLU A 106 13.59 11.63 12.01
C GLU A 106 13.56 12.61 10.82
N LEU A 107 12.51 13.42 10.71
CA LEU A 107 12.39 14.40 9.62
C LEU A 107 13.58 15.38 9.56
N LYS A 108 14.14 15.73 10.72
CA LYS A 108 15.36 16.56 10.78
C LYS A 108 16.57 15.85 10.20
N GLU A 109 16.68 14.53 10.35
CA GLU A 109 17.75 13.72 9.78
C GLU A 109 17.58 13.54 8.28
N VAL A 110 16.34 13.37 7.81
CA VAL A 110 16.01 13.40 6.37
C VAL A 110 16.47 14.72 5.76
N ARG A 111 16.08 15.85 6.38
CA ARG A 111 16.48 17.20 5.95
C ARG A 111 17.99 17.42 5.98
N ARG A 112 18.74 16.79 6.89
CA ARG A 112 20.22 16.84 6.89
C ARG A 112 20.83 15.97 5.81
N THR A 113 20.14 14.94 5.36
CA THR A 113 20.63 13.99 4.35
C THR A 113 20.52 14.58 2.95
N PHE A 114 19.50 15.39 2.68
CA PHE A 114 19.24 15.98 1.37
C PHE A 114 19.30 17.50 1.42
N SER A 115 20.14 18.10 0.58
CA SER A 115 20.31 19.56 0.51
C SER A 115 19.03 20.30 0.11
N HIS A 116 18.24 19.72 -0.80
CA HIS A 116 16.97 20.28 -1.24
C HIS A 116 15.79 19.52 -0.62
N CYS A 117 15.54 19.82 0.65
CA CYS A 117 14.47 19.20 1.43
C CYS A 117 13.77 20.21 2.35
N GLU A 118 12.45 20.19 2.30
CA GLU A 118 11.58 20.98 3.16
C GLU A 118 10.69 20.09 4.02
N ILE A 119 10.47 20.49 5.27
CA ILE A 119 9.49 19.85 6.15
C ILE A 119 8.18 20.63 5.99
N VAL A 120 7.16 19.97 5.47
CA VAL A 120 5.84 20.56 5.23
C VAL A 120 4.81 19.96 6.17
N GLY A 121 3.69 20.66 6.35
CA GLY A 121 2.56 20.20 7.17
C GLY A 121 2.73 20.51 8.67
N ARG A 122 1.70 21.11 9.28
CA ARG A 122 1.71 21.40 10.73
C ARG A 122 1.26 20.21 11.57
N ARG A 123 0.15 19.56 11.17
CA ARG A 123 -0.47 18.46 11.92
C ARG A 123 0.14 17.10 11.62
N PHE A 124 0.65 16.94 10.41
CA PHE A 124 1.27 15.71 9.91
C PHE A 124 2.54 16.11 9.16
N PRO A 125 3.62 16.43 9.89
CA PRO A 125 4.81 16.91 9.24
C PRO A 125 5.45 15.77 8.42
N ILE A 126 5.80 16.07 7.18
CA ILE A 126 6.52 15.16 6.26
C ILE A 126 7.62 15.95 5.58
N CYS A 127 8.59 15.25 5.00
CA CYS A 127 9.62 15.86 4.17
C CYS A 127 9.22 15.78 2.70
N HIS A 128 9.27 16.89 1.99
CA HIS A 128 9.39 16.91 0.54
C HIS A 128 10.87 16.95 0.19
N VAL A 129 11.35 15.91 -0.50
CA VAL A 129 12.71 15.85 -1.01
C VAL A 129 12.64 16.07 -2.51
N HIS A 130 13.28 17.14 -2.98
CA HIS A 130 13.32 17.49 -4.39
C HIS A 130 14.50 16.79 -5.05
N VAL A 131 14.23 16.01 -6.09
CA VAL A 131 15.26 15.37 -6.91
C VAL A 131 14.89 15.61 -8.36
N ASP A 132 15.79 16.31 -9.08
CA ASP A 132 15.49 16.83 -10.41
C ASP A 132 14.23 17.73 -10.36
N ASP A 133 13.26 17.55 -11.26
CA ASP A 133 11.99 18.30 -11.29
C ASP A 133 10.84 17.59 -10.55
N GLU A 134 11.14 16.54 -9.78
CA GLU A 134 10.16 15.73 -9.06
C GLU A 134 10.30 15.88 -7.53
N VAL A 135 9.16 15.74 -6.84
CA VAL A 135 9.09 15.75 -5.38
C VAL A 135 8.81 14.34 -4.89
N VAL A 136 9.64 13.87 -3.96
CA VAL A 136 9.46 12.59 -3.27
C VAL A 136 9.02 12.86 -1.83
N GLU A 137 7.89 12.29 -1.43
CA GLU A 137 7.39 12.41 -0.07
C GLU A 137 8.07 11.40 0.86
N VAL A 138 8.57 11.90 2.00
CA VAL A 138 9.25 11.09 3.01
C VAL A 138 8.63 11.34 4.38
N SER A 139 8.05 10.31 4.95
CA SER A 139 7.48 10.29 6.30
C SER A 139 8.40 9.55 7.28
N SER A 140 8.29 9.87 8.57
CA SER A 140 9.00 9.16 9.64
C SER A 140 8.05 8.29 10.48
N PHE A 141 8.52 7.11 10.89
CA PHE A 141 7.81 6.30 11.89
C PHE A 141 7.61 7.04 13.22
N HIS A 142 8.54 7.94 13.58
CA HIS A 142 8.51 8.71 14.82
C HIS A 142 7.40 9.77 14.81
N THR A 143 7.30 10.52 13.70
CA THR A 143 6.22 11.50 13.52
C THR A 143 4.85 10.83 13.40
N SER A 144 4.83 9.68 12.74
CA SER A 144 3.62 8.86 12.63
C SER A 144 3.15 8.32 13.96
N GLY A 145 3.92 8.39 15.05
CA GLY A 145 3.62 7.85 16.38
C GLY A 145 2.93 8.80 17.38
N ILE A 146 2.81 10.10 17.09
CA ILE A 146 2.39 11.12 18.08
C ILE A 146 0.90 11.05 18.44
N ARG A 147 0.06 10.35 17.66
CA ARG A 147 -1.31 10.06 18.09
C ARG A 147 -1.35 8.73 18.85
N PRO A 148 -1.78 8.69 20.12
CA PRO A 148 -2.34 7.46 20.66
C PRO A 148 -3.47 7.05 19.72
N VAL A 149 -3.59 5.75 19.45
CA VAL A 149 -4.81 5.19 18.86
C VAL A 149 -5.91 5.62 19.83
N ARG A 150 -6.63 6.70 19.52
CA ARG A 150 -7.71 7.20 20.36
C ARG A 150 -8.75 6.09 20.36
N ASN A 151 -8.84 5.34 21.46
CA ASN A 151 -10.00 4.61 21.95
C ASN A 151 -11.06 4.28 20.88
N LEU A 152 -10.68 3.57 19.81
CA LEU A 152 -11.57 2.54 19.32
C LEU A 152 -11.25 1.38 20.25
N GLY A 153 -12.24 0.80 20.93
CA GLY A 153 -12.09 -0.38 21.80
C GLY A 153 -11.66 -1.65 21.05
N LEU A 154 -10.89 -1.51 19.99
CA LEU A 154 -10.30 -2.52 19.16
C LEU A 154 -8.91 -2.80 19.74
N SER A 155 -8.83 -3.81 20.59
CA SER A 155 -7.57 -4.46 20.98
C SER A 155 -6.95 -5.10 19.74
N PHE A 156 -6.32 -4.33 18.85
CA PHE A 156 -5.48 -4.92 17.81
C PHE A 156 -4.34 -5.59 18.57
N GLU A 157 -4.46 -6.91 18.76
CA GLU A 157 -3.41 -7.67 19.42
C GLU A 157 -2.17 -7.59 18.54
N LYS A 158 -1.02 -7.37 19.19
CA LYS A 158 0.27 -7.36 18.52
C LYS A 158 0.40 -8.69 17.76
N PRO A 159 0.82 -8.68 16.49
CA PRO A 159 0.99 -9.94 15.77
C PRO A 159 1.95 -10.88 16.50
N VAL A 160 1.68 -12.18 16.44
CA VAL A 160 2.55 -13.23 16.99
C VAL A 160 3.94 -13.11 16.33
N ASP A 161 5.00 -13.33 17.10
CA ASP A 161 6.41 -13.24 16.67
C ASP A 161 6.87 -11.88 16.11
N CYS A 162 6.26 -10.79 16.57
CA CYS A 162 6.65 -9.44 16.15
C CYS A 162 7.87 -8.91 16.91
N ASP A 163 8.96 -8.65 16.17
CA ASP A 163 10.11 -7.88 16.65
C ASP A 163 9.78 -6.38 16.79
N GLU A 164 10.71 -5.58 17.31
CA GLU A 164 10.49 -4.15 17.47
C GLU A 164 10.22 -3.43 16.13
N LYS A 165 10.91 -3.83 15.05
CA LYS A 165 10.74 -3.25 13.71
C LYS A 165 9.37 -3.60 13.12
N ASP A 166 8.90 -4.83 13.31
CA ASP A 166 7.58 -5.29 12.92
C ASP A 166 6.51 -4.48 13.65
N HIS A 167 6.73 -4.16 14.93
CA HIS A 167 5.80 -3.33 15.69
C HIS A 167 5.68 -1.91 15.13
N PHE A 168 6.79 -1.28 14.73
CA PHE A 168 6.77 0.02 14.05
C PHE A 168 6.03 -0.04 12.70
N ARG A 169 6.30 -1.06 11.88
CA ARG A 169 5.66 -1.27 10.59
C ARG A 169 4.16 -1.51 10.72
N TRP A 170 3.76 -2.45 11.56
CA TRP A 170 2.36 -2.78 11.85
C TRP A 170 1.57 -1.57 12.35
N ARG A 171 2.11 -0.82 13.32
CA ARG A 171 1.45 0.38 13.87
C ARG A 171 1.31 1.50 12.84
N ASN A 172 2.20 1.58 11.84
CA ASN A 172 2.00 2.48 10.71
C ASN A 172 0.83 2.02 9.83
N CYS A 173 0.76 0.72 9.53
CA CYS A 173 -0.31 0.14 8.72
C CYS A 173 -1.70 0.34 9.34
N LEU A 174 -1.82 0.19 10.66
CA LEU A 174 -3.08 0.37 11.41
C LEU A 174 -3.67 1.79 11.33
N ARG A 175 -2.85 2.80 11.05
CA ARG A 175 -3.28 4.20 10.99
C ARG A 175 -3.85 4.59 9.62
N ARG A 176 -3.86 3.65 8.68
CA ARG A 176 -4.32 3.87 7.30
C ARG A 176 -5.79 3.49 7.16
N ASP A 177 -6.41 4.00 6.12
CA ASP A 177 -7.86 3.83 5.93
C ASP A 177 -8.22 2.46 5.33
N PHE A 178 -7.40 1.93 4.42
CA PHE A 178 -7.67 0.71 3.67
C PHE A 178 -6.54 -0.33 3.80
N THR A 179 -6.90 -1.60 3.81
CA THR A 179 -5.98 -2.75 3.87
C THR A 179 -4.94 -2.73 2.76
N ILE A 180 -5.39 -2.48 1.53
CA ILE A 180 -4.54 -2.42 0.32
C ILE A 180 -3.53 -1.27 0.36
N ASN A 181 -3.80 -0.21 1.14
CA ASN A 181 -2.86 0.90 1.35
C ASN A 181 -1.94 0.64 2.56
N GLY A 182 -2.18 -0.42 3.33
CA GLY A 182 -1.37 -0.90 4.45
C GLY A 182 -0.20 -1.81 4.05
N LEU A 183 0.08 -1.94 2.76
CA LEU A 183 1.21 -2.72 2.26
C LEU A 183 2.51 -1.92 2.34
N MET A 184 3.59 -2.57 2.75
CA MET A 184 4.92 -1.98 2.84
C MET A 184 5.91 -2.78 2.02
N PHE A 185 6.64 -2.13 1.12
CA PHE A 185 7.66 -2.77 0.28
C PHE A 185 9.06 -2.28 0.65
N ASP A 186 9.95 -3.21 1.00
CA ASP A 186 11.38 -2.96 1.14
C ASP A 186 12.13 -3.36 -0.15
N PRO A 187 12.63 -2.40 -0.93
CA PRO A 187 13.31 -2.67 -2.19
C PRO A 187 14.69 -3.32 -2.05
N TYR A 188 15.28 -3.31 -0.85
CA TYR A 188 16.59 -3.87 -0.57
C TYR A 188 16.51 -5.32 -0.13
N SER A 189 15.63 -5.63 0.84
CA SER A 189 15.35 -7.02 1.22
C SER A 189 14.47 -7.75 0.22
N LYS A 190 13.82 -7.00 -0.71
CA LYS A 190 12.91 -7.52 -1.73
C LYS A 190 11.65 -8.16 -1.12
N LEU A 191 11.25 -7.68 0.05
CA LEU A 191 10.11 -8.19 0.81
C LEU A 191 8.95 -7.19 0.81
N ILE A 192 7.74 -7.73 0.73
CA ILE A 192 6.49 -7.00 0.94
C ILE A 192 5.87 -7.50 2.22
N TYR A 193 5.63 -6.59 3.14
CA TYR A 193 5.00 -6.85 4.43
C TYR A 193 3.51 -6.55 4.33
N ASP A 194 2.70 -7.55 4.64
CA ASP A 194 1.24 -7.45 4.68
C ASP A 194 0.72 -7.83 6.07
N TYR A 195 0.45 -6.80 6.86
CA TYR A 195 -0.08 -6.95 8.21
C TYR A 195 -1.60 -6.99 8.27
N MET A 196 -2.27 -6.68 7.16
CA MET A 196 -3.71 -6.36 7.13
C MET A 196 -4.48 -7.22 6.14
N GLY A 197 -3.82 -8.16 5.45
CA GLY A 197 -4.45 -8.96 4.38
C GLY A 197 -4.69 -8.19 3.09
N GLY A 198 -3.95 -7.11 2.86
CA GLY A 198 -4.10 -6.25 1.67
C GLY A 198 -3.82 -6.97 0.35
N VAL A 199 -2.92 -7.97 0.33
CA VAL A 199 -2.64 -8.76 -0.89
C VAL A 199 -3.83 -9.62 -1.27
N ASP A 200 -4.47 -10.26 -0.29
CA ASP A 200 -5.63 -11.11 -0.53
C ASP A 200 -6.85 -10.26 -0.95
N ASP A 201 -7.01 -9.05 -0.39
CA ASP A 201 -8.01 -8.08 -0.83
C ASP A 201 -7.76 -7.60 -2.28
N ILE A 202 -6.51 -7.34 -2.66
CA ILE A 202 -6.15 -7.01 -4.05
C ILE A 202 -6.53 -8.15 -5.01
N ARG A 203 -6.21 -9.40 -4.66
CA ARG A 203 -6.53 -10.59 -5.46
C ARG A 203 -8.04 -10.76 -5.65
N LYS A 204 -8.82 -10.47 -4.61
CA LYS A 204 -10.30 -10.53 -4.62
C LYS A 204 -10.95 -9.26 -5.18
N ALA A 205 -10.18 -8.27 -5.62
CA ALA A 205 -10.64 -6.95 -6.05
C ALA A 205 -11.59 -6.29 -5.03
N LYS A 206 -11.30 -6.46 -3.74
CA LYS A 206 -12.10 -5.97 -2.61
C LYS A 206 -11.43 -4.76 -1.98
N VAL A 207 -12.23 -3.76 -1.59
CA VAL A 207 -11.76 -2.63 -0.77
C VAL A 207 -12.27 -2.82 0.64
N CYS A 208 -11.37 -3.04 1.60
CA CYS A 208 -11.69 -3.19 3.01
C CYS A 208 -11.21 -1.97 3.80
N ILE A 209 -12.09 -1.40 4.61
CA ILE A 209 -11.75 -0.33 5.55
C ILE A 209 -11.18 -0.94 6.82
N LEU A 210 -10.02 -0.45 7.26
CA LEU A 210 -9.31 -0.97 8.45
C LEU A 210 -10.10 -0.75 9.75
N SER A 211 -10.84 0.36 9.87
CA SER A 211 -11.71 0.60 11.03
C SER A 211 -12.92 -0.33 11.12
N LEU A 212 -13.30 -1.00 10.01
CA LEU A 212 -14.47 -1.89 9.94
C LEU A 212 -14.12 -3.37 9.99
N MET A 213 -12.83 -3.73 10.03
CA MET A 213 -12.36 -5.13 10.06
C MET A 213 -12.79 -5.94 11.30
N ARG A 214 -13.53 -5.36 12.25
CA ARG A 214 -14.11 -6.04 13.41
C ARG A 214 -15.63 -5.97 13.55
N CYS A 215 -16.35 -5.46 12.54
CA CYS A 215 -17.81 -5.34 12.62
C CYS A 215 -18.60 -6.54 12.09
N ASN A 216 -17.94 -7.64 11.70
CA ASN A 216 -18.65 -8.90 11.44
C ASN A 216 -18.57 -9.79 12.69
N CYS A 217 -19.61 -9.66 13.53
CA CYS A 217 -20.07 -10.73 14.42
C CYS A 217 -20.53 -11.95 13.62
#